data_AF-A0AAV1LU78-F1
#
_entry.id   AF-A0AAV1LU78-F1
#
_cell.length_a   1.000
_cell.length_b   1.000
_cell.length_c   1.000
_cell.angle_alpha   90.00
_cell.angle_beta   90.00
_cell.angle_gamma   90.00
#
_symmetry.space_group_name_H-M   'P 1'
#
loop_
_entity.id
_entity.type
_entity.pdbx_description
1 polymer ?
#
loop_
_entity_poly.entity_id
_entity_poly.type
_entity_poly.pdbx_seq_one_letter_code
_entity_poly.pdbx_strand_id
1 'polypeptide(L)'
;MIRAKYYCILFVLILQWCNSSATCPQIVTRKDWDGLRPVHVSYLPRPVALVIIQHTVTSTCNTDEKCAEIVRNIQSYHMENLNYWDIGPS
;
A
#
# COMPACT_ATOMS: atom_id res chain seq x y z
N MET A 1 5.50 50.65 -15.62
CA MET A 1 5.25 49.36 -16.32
C MET A 1 6.08 48.18 -15.79
N ILE A 2 7.23 48.41 -15.13
CA ILE A 2 8.12 47.33 -14.64
C ILE A 2 7.62 46.71 -13.32
N ARG A 3 7.04 47.51 -12.41
CA ARG A 3 6.52 47.04 -11.10
C ARG A 3 5.34 46.04 -11.21
N ALA A 4 4.47 46.20 -12.20
CA ALA A 4 3.34 45.29 -12.44
C ALA A 4 3.79 43.89 -12.90
N LYS A 5 4.90 43.81 -13.66
CA LYS A 5 5.50 42.52 -14.06
C LYS A 5 6.02 41.73 -12.87
N TYR A 6 6.63 42.38 -11.87
CA TYR A 6 7.12 41.71 -10.66
C TYR A 6 5.99 41.17 -9.79
N TYR A 7 4.88 41.90 -9.65
CA TYR A 7 3.69 41.42 -8.93
C TYR A 7 3.03 40.23 -9.64
N CYS A 8 2.93 40.25 -10.98
CA CYS A 8 2.47 39.09 -11.74
C CYS A 8 3.40 37.88 -11.59
N ILE A 9 4.73 38.07 -11.63
CA ILE A 9 5.70 36.98 -11.48
C ILE A 9 5.63 36.38 -10.06
N LEU A 10 5.54 37.21 -9.02
CA LEU A 10 5.37 36.76 -7.64
C LEU A 10 4.04 36.00 -7.44
N PHE A 11 2.94 36.48 -8.01
CA PHE A 11 1.64 35.82 -7.92
C PHE A 11 1.62 34.45 -8.61
N VAL A 12 2.29 34.31 -9.76
CA VAL A 12 2.40 33.02 -10.49
C VAL A 12 3.27 32.01 -9.73
N LEU A 13 4.35 32.45 -9.09
CA LEU A 13 5.23 31.57 -8.31
C LEU A 13 4.53 31.03 -7.04
N ILE A 14 3.65 31.82 -6.42
CA ILE A 14 2.85 31.40 -5.26
C ILE A 14 1.78 30.36 -5.64
N LEU A 15 1.22 30.44 -6.87
CA LEU A 15 0.21 29.49 -7.37
C LEU A 15 0.78 28.10 -7.75
N GLN A 16 2.10 27.96 -7.91
CA GLN A 16 2.70 26.67 -8.26
C GLN A 16 2.94 25.75 -7.04
N TRP A 17 2.71 26.22 -5.81
CA TRP A 17 3.05 25.51 -4.56
C TRP A 17 1.82 24.92 -3.86
N CYS A 18 0.84 24.36 -4.59
CA CYS A 18 -0.32 23.70 -3.95
C CYS A 18 -0.80 22.43 -4.69
N ASN A 19 0.03 21.82 -5.54
CA ASN A 19 -0.33 20.58 -6.23
C ASN A 19 0.59 19.42 -5.81
N SER A 20 0.66 19.16 -4.51
CA SER A 20 1.03 17.82 -4.01
C SER A 20 -0.23 16.95 -4.04
N SER A 21 -0.59 16.43 -5.21
CA SER A 21 -1.59 15.37 -5.29
C SER A 21 -1.04 14.16 -4.54
N ALA A 22 -1.65 13.81 -3.40
CA ALA A 22 -1.38 12.56 -2.72
C ALA A 22 -1.89 11.42 -3.60
N THR A 23 -1.06 10.95 -4.53
CA THR A 23 -1.38 9.79 -5.37
C THR A 23 -1.23 8.54 -4.52
N CYS A 24 -2.32 7.82 -4.29
CA CYS A 24 -2.25 6.50 -3.67
C CYS A 24 -1.36 5.60 -4.54
N PRO A 25 -0.44 4.82 -3.93
CA PRO A 25 0.34 3.85 -4.69
C PRO A 25 -0.61 2.83 -5.34
N GLN A 26 -0.21 2.31 -6.49
CA GLN A 26 -0.93 1.19 -7.10
C GLN A 26 -0.79 -0.04 -6.20
N ILE A 27 -1.92 -0.58 -5.75
CA ILE A 27 -1.95 -1.77 -4.89
C ILE A 27 -1.92 -3.01 -5.78
N VAL A 28 -0.94 -3.88 -5.56
CA VAL A 28 -0.88 -5.21 -6.20
C VAL A 28 -1.98 -6.09 -5.60
N THR A 29 -2.91 -6.56 -6.42
CA THR A 29 -4.05 -7.33 -5.91
C THR A 29 -3.66 -8.76 -5.56
N ARG A 30 -4.49 -9.44 -4.76
CA ARG A 30 -4.29 -10.86 -4.42
C ARG A 30 -4.09 -11.75 -5.65
N LYS A 31 -4.80 -11.46 -6.73
CA LYS A 31 -4.71 -12.22 -7.98
C LYS A 31 -3.36 -12.02 -8.66
N ASP A 32 -2.79 -10.81 -8.58
CA ASP A 32 -1.56 -10.45 -9.32
C ASP A 32 -0.32 -11.17 -8.76
N TRP A 33 -0.36 -11.63 -7.50
CA TRP A 33 0.68 -12.48 -6.92
C TRP A 33 0.28 -13.95 -6.78
N ASP A 34 -0.78 -14.40 -7.48
CA ASP A 34 -1.30 -15.79 -7.44
C ASP A 34 -1.70 -16.27 -6.04
N GLY A 35 -2.32 -15.40 -5.24
CA GLY A 35 -2.76 -15.73 -3.89
C GLY A 35 -3.96 -16.68 -3.81
N LEU A 36 -3.94 -17.55 -2.81
CA LEU A 36 -5.04 -18.44 -2.44
C LEU A 36 -6.28 -17.64 -2.00
N ARG A 37 -7.47 -18.24 -2.11
CA ARG A 37 -8.71 -17.63 -1.61
C ARG A 37 -8.77 -17.77 -0.09
N PRO A 38 -9.32 -16.77 0.63
CA PRO A 38 -9.51 -16.90 2.06
C PRO A 38 -10.50 -18.02 2.39
N VAL A 39 -10.28 -18.69 3.52
CA VAL A 39 -11.22 -19.70 4.06
C VAL A 39 -12.48 -19.04 4.59
N HIS A 40 -12.34 -17.86 5.20
CA HIS A 40 -13.44 -17.08 5.76
C HIS A 40 -13.15 -15.58 5.65
N VAL A 41 -14.21 -14.75 5.59
CA VAL A 41 -14.11 -13.30 5.50
C VAL A 41 -14.97 -12.66 6.58
N SER A 42 -14.33 -11.86 7.43
CA SER A 42 -15.00 -10.98 8.39
C SER A 42 -14.73 -9.52 8.02
N TYR A 43 -15.78 -8.68 8.01
CA TYR A 43 -15.67 -7.28 7.60
C TYR A 43 -15.38 -6.38 8.80
N LEU A 44 -14.36 -5.53 8.66
CA LEU A 44 -14.05 -4.52 9.68
C LEU A 44 -15.04 -3.33 9.61
N PRO A 45 -15.45 -2.78 10.77
CA PRO A 45 -16.21 -1.53 10.80
C PRO A 45 -15.36 -0.39 10.22
N ARG A 46 -16.02 0.55 9.54
CA ARG A 46 -15.38 1.71 8.91
C ARG A 46 -15.79 3.00 9.62
N PRO A 47 -14.87 3.97 9.81
CA PRO A 47 -13.45 3.94 9.43
C PRO A 47 -12.60 3.09 10.39
N VAL A 48 -11.45 2.60 9.92
CA VAL A 48 -10.47 1.90 10.76
C VAL A 48 -9.70 2.91 11.61
N ALA A 49 -9.64 2.69 12.92
CA ALA A 49 -9.07 3.64 13.88
C ALA A 49 -7.59 3.38 14.26
N LEU A 50 -7.06 2.18 13.99
CA LEU A 50 -5.71 1.77 14.38
C LEU A 50 -4.97 1.14 13.21
N VAL A 51 -3.71 1.54 13.03
CA VAL A 51 -2.77 0.94 12.07
C VAL A 51 -1.60 0.34 12.85
N ILE A 52 -1.35 -0.96 12.66
CA ILE A 52 -0.24 -1.68 13.28
C ILE A 52 0.81 -1.94 12.18
N ILE A 53 2.06 -1.49 12.41
CA ILE A 53 3.18 -1.68 11.49
C ILE A 53 4.01 -2.89 11.94
N GLN A 54 4.28 -3.81 11.03
CA GLN A 54 4.98 -5.05 11.35
C GLN A 54 5.96 -5.45 10.23
N HIS A 55 7.02 -6.16 10.61
CA HIS A 55 7.94 -6.81 9.69
C HIS A 55 7.60 -8.30 9.56
N THR A 56 7.89 -8.91 8.40
CA THR A 56 7.55 -10.32 8.12
C THR A 56 8.53 -11.32 8.74
N VAL A 57 9.72 -10.89 9.18
CA VAL A 57 10.82 -11.77 9.63
C VAL A 57 11.26 -12.78 8.55
N THR A 58 11.00 -12.46 7.27
CA THR A 58 11.48 -13.25 6.12
C THR A 58 12.67 -12.55 5.45
N SER A 59 13.24 -13.18 4.42
CA SER A 59 14.13 -12.46 3.50
C SER A 59 13.41 -11.27 2.86
N THR A 60 14.15 -10.20 2.61
CA THR A 60 13.68 -9.03 1.85
C THR A 60 13.60 -9.35 0.36
N CYS A 61 12.76 -8.63 -0.38
CA CYS A 61 12.59 -8.75 -1.82
C CYS A 61 12.59 -7.36 -2.48
N ASN A 62 13.06 -7.28 -3.73
CA ASN A 62 13.15 -6.02 -4.48
C ASN A 62 12.65 -6.15 -5.93
N THR A 63 12.06 -7.29 -6.30
CA THR A 63 11.42 -7.50 -7.61
C THR A 63 10.05 -8.11 -7.39
N ASP A 64 9.12 -7.82 -8.31
CA ASP A 64 7.73 -8.28 -8.20
C ASP A 64 7.65 -9.81 -8.13
N GLU A 65 8.45 -10.52 -8.92
CA GLU A 65 8.47 -11.99 -8.94
C GLU A 65 8.92 -12.56 -7.59
N LYS A 66 9.98 -11.98 -7.01
CA LYS A 66 10.52 -12.47 -5.73
C LYS A 66 9.61 -12.11 -4.56
N CYS A 67 9.00 -10.93 -4.59
CA CYS A 67 8.03 -10.53 -3.60
C CYS A 67 6.77 -11.38 -3.66
N ALA A 68 6.25 -11.67 -4.87
CA ALA A 68 5.10 -12.54 -5.04
C ALA A 68 5.38 -13.96 -4.53
N GLU A 69 6.57 -14.51 -4.79
CA GLU A 69 7.00 -15.80 -4.23
C GLU A 69 6.98 -15.82 -2.70
N ILE A 70 7.56 -14.80 -2.06
CA ILE A 70 7.62 -14.71 -0.60
C ILE A 70 6.21 -14.56 0.00
N VAL A 71 5.38 -13.68 -0.56
CA VAL A 71 4.01 -13.46 -0.07
C VAL A 71 3.16 -14.73 -0.19
N ARG A 72 3.28 -15.49 -1.29
CA ARG A 72 2.62 -16.79 -1.44
C ARG A 72 3.06 -17.78 -0.34
N ASN A 73 4.37 -17.87 -0.08
CA ASN A 73 4.89 -18.78 0.94
C ASN A 73 4.41 -18.40 2.35
N ILE A 74 4.34 -17.10 2.66
CA ILE A 74 3.78 -16.62 3.93
C ILE A 74 2.29 -17.00 4.04
N GLN A 75 1.50 -16.77 2.98
CA GLN A 75 0.08 -17.12 2.97
C GLN A 75 -0.12 -18.63 3.17
N SER A 76 0.60 -19.46 2.43
CA SER A 76 0.55 -20.92 2.59
C SER A 76 0.89 -21.34 4.01
N TYR A 77 1.96 -20.81 4.60
CA TYR A 77 2.32 -21.12 5.99
C TYR A 77 1.22 -20.71 6.99
N HIS A 78 0.67 -19.50 6.86
CA HIS A 78 -0.39 -19.02 7.73
C HIS A 78 -1.65 -19.89 7.65
N MET A 79 -2.05 -20.28 6.44
CA MET A 79 -3.27 -21.06 6.23
C MET A 79 -3.08 -22.54 6.57
N GLU A 80 -1.99 -23.17 6.10
CA GLU A 80 -1.78 -24.62 6.22
C GLU A 80 -1.18 -25.03 7.57
N ASN A 81 -0.30 -24.21 8.15
CA ASN A 81 0.41 -24.57 9.39
C ASN A 81 -0.18 -23.87 10.62
N LEU A 82 -0.65 -22.62 10.49
CA LEU A 82 -1.20 -21.84 11.61
C LEU A 82 -2.74 -21.87 11.68
N ASN A 83 -3.40 -22.47 10.68
CA ASN A 83 -4.86 -22.54 10.57
C ASN A 83 -5.55 -21.17 10.54
N TYR A 84 -4.86 -20.15 10.02
CA TYR A 84 -5.46 -18.83 9.78
C TYR A 84 -6.35 -18.86 8.55
N TRP A 85 -7.24 -17.88 8.44
CA TRP A 85 -8.23 -17.80 7.37
C TRP A 85 -7.65 -17.22 6.08
N ASP A 86 -6.57 -16.45 6.17
CA ASP A 86 -5.83 -15.85 5.05
C ASP A 86 -4.40 -15.50 5.52
N ILE A 87 -3.70 -14.63 4.79
CA ILE A 87 -2.40 -14.07 5.17
C ILE A 87 -2.52 -13.12 6.36
N GLY A 88 -2.40 -13.68 7.56
CA GLY A 88 -2.35 -12.95 8.83
C GLY A 88 -3.26 -13.61 9.87
N PRO A 89 -3.18 -13.20 11.14
CA PRO A 89 -4.01 -13.77 12.20
C PRO A 89 -5.52 -13.60 11.90
N SER A 90 -6.28 -14.66 12.14
CA SER A 90 -7.75 -14.66 12.10
C SER A 90 -8.39 -13.99 13.31
#